data_AF-A0A507DB24-F1
#
_entry.id   AF-A0A507DB24-F1
#
_cell.length_a   1.000
_cell.length_b   1.000
_cell.length_c   1.000
_cell.angle_alpha   90.00
_cell.angle_beta   90.00
_cell.angle_gamma   90.00
#
_symmetry.space_group_name_H-M   'P 1'
#
loop_
_entity.id
_entity.type
_entity.pdbx_description
1 polymer ?
#
loop_
_entity_poly.entity_id
_entity_poly.type
_entity_poly.pdbx_seq_one_letter_code
_entity_poly.pdbx_strand_id
1 'polypeptide(L)'
;MSEGFTHGVKKDSLPPTALSQDADKARLARDAAKISEFKSLQAQMTANRRDHVYTAETLELTTRILIMSCDHYTAWNYRREILSSFFATLTHDEKQAKCNCDLILTQELVRHSPKSYWLWNHRRWVLAVIPSPNWGRECDLLDAMLNLDTRNFHAWDYRRYVMEASRAIRSPLDEFNYTTKKIAQNFSNYSAWHYRTKVYPHAFGAESDRALQVLKDFETVHSAIWTEPSDQSAWLYQRWLLGKVPEPIAMSGFYLLRASQYEYHAVLVFNQPVKVLSSLAIKLVIDEKVNPIPPKLPYCCTLTIPLTQSVISPQLGQTMVDLQIEVGQLEGKEGIRLASSIRSFSKIPGTLQSQALSEVDDNLNKVELANATEAESETNGQVPTQIQLPDSSPLQPRSVWEREYMNLKELSDIEPTSDWCKLTMVYILEELDQRPDEAVALLNELMGLDPLRMHYFEDLRSKFIWRKLMANMSKNSAGEATVADNQAATHAAYPNQNLSIIPQPHLLAIHSIINLSQNILRSMSFVRAFAFVKVLGLDDNAIERIEGLGGLPVLDSLSLKRNRIRRREGLIGLGDAKRLYQLYLEGNEVCNSTELFAYVKGLVPSLHVLDYERV
;
A
#
# COMPACT_ATOMS: atom_id res chain seq x y z
N MET A 1 6.30 -29.63 -28.13
CA MET A 1 6.49 -29.02 -26.81
C MET A 1 7.61 -28.04 -27.00
N SER A 2 7.27 -26.77 -27.18
CA SER A 2 8.26 -25.70 -27.08
C SER A 2 9.02 -25.91 -25.77
N GLU A 3 10.31 -25.67 -25.78
CA GLU A 3 11.04 -25.35 -24.55
C GLU A 3 10.11 -24.51 -23.66
N GLY A 4 9.99 -24.84 -22.38
CA GLY A 4 8.99 -24.32 -21.43
C GLY A 4 9.05 -22.81 -21.16
N PHE A 5 9.63 -22.04 -22.08
CA PHE A 5 9.63 -20.62 -22.14
C PHE A 5 8.30 -20.14 -22.74
N THR A 6 7.33 -19.81 -21.90
CA THR A 6 6.23 -18.89 -22.27
C THR A 6 6.75 -17.46 -22.51
N HIS A 7 8.02 -17.19 -22.16
CA HIS A 7 8.64 -15.88 -22.18
C HIS A 7 9.95 -15.89 -22.96
N GLY A 8 10.20 -14.88 -23.79
CA GLY A 8 11.45 -14.75 -24.55
C GLY A 8 11.50 -15.54 -25.86
N VAL A 9 10.42 -16.23 -26.24
CA VAL A 9 10.31 -16.87 -27.57
C VAL A 9 10.08 -15.79 -28.61
N LYS A 10 11.10 -15.55 -29.46
CA LYS A 10 10.97 -14.62 -30.59
C LYS A 10 9.94 -15.17 -31.57
N LYS A 11 9.03 -14.30 -32.02
CA LYS A 11 8.10 -14.64 -33.10
C LYS A 11 8.84 -14.51 -34.43
N ASP A 12 9.06 -15.61 -35.13
CA ASP A 12 9.65 -15.57 -36.47
C ASP A 12 8.68 -14.83 -37.41
N SER A 13 9.12 -13.70 -37.97
CA SER A 13 8.29 -12.79 -38.76
C SER A 13 8.49 -12.91 -40.28
N LEU A 14 9.31 -13.86 -40.74
CA LEU A 14 9.61 -14.06 -42.17
C LEU A 14 8.85 -15.29 -42.72
N PRO A 15 8.36 -15.23 -43.98
CA PRO A 15 7.79 -16.40 -44.63
C PRO A 15 8.86 -17.50 -44.76
N PRO A 16 8.58 -18.75 -44.33
CA PRO A 16 9.58 -19.80 -44.25
C PRO A 16 10.07 -20.21 -45.65
N THR A 17 11.38 -20.20 -45.85
CA THR A 17 12.07 -20.80 -47.01
C THR A 17 11.81 -22.31 -47.08
N ALA A 18 12.01 -22.98 -48.22
CA ALA A 18 11.80 -24.44 -48.33
C ALA A 18 12.62 -25.26 -47.30
N LEU A 19 13.87 -24.84 -47.03
CA LEU A 19 14.71 -25.41 -45.96
C LEU A 19 14.12 -25.17 -44.55
N SER A 20 13.46 -24.02 -44.33
CA SER A 20 12.74 -23.74 -43.09
C SER A 20 11.50 -24.61 -42.93
N GLN A 21 10.77 -24.88 -44.03
CA GLN A 21 9.55 -25.70 -43.99
C GLN A 21 9.86 -27.18 -43.64
N ASP A 22 10.94 -27.73 -44.15
CA ASP A 22 11.35 -29.10 -43.81
C ASP A 22 11.91 -29.19 -42.38
N ALA A 23 12.66 -28.17 -41.93
CA ALA A 23 13.09 -28.06 -40.54
C ALA A 23 11.89 -27.91 -39.57
N ASP A 24 10.86 -27.16 -39.97
CA ASP A 24 9.62 -27.00 -39.21
C ASP A 24 8.81 -28.28 -39.13
N LYS A 25 8.66 -29.01 -40.24
CA LYS A 25 8.03 -30.34 -40.25
C LYS A 25 8.79 -31.32 -39.35
N ALA A 26 10.12 -31.34 -39.41
CA ALA A 26 10.94 -32.18 -38.54
C ALA A 26 10.83 -31.77 -37.06
N ARG A 27 10.72 -30.47 -36.75
CA ARG A 27 10.45 -29.97 -35.39
C ARG A 27 9.07 -30.42 -34.90
N LEU A 28 8.02 -30.24 -35.70
CA LEU A 28 6.65 -30.63 -35.36
C LEU A 28 6.52 -32.14 -35.16
N ALA A 29 7.17 -32.95 -35.99
CA ALA A 29 7.19 -34.41 -35.83
C ALA A 29 7.88 -34.84 -34.52
N ARG A 30 9.03 -34.25 -34.19
CA ARG A 30 9.72 -34.49 -32.90
C ARG A 30 8.85 -34.06 -31.72
N ASP A 31 8.20 -32.91 -31.82
CA ASP A 31 7.30 -32.39 -30.81
C ASP A 31 6.07 -33.27 -30.59
N ALA A 32 5.47 -33.77 -31.68
CA ALA A 32 4.34 -34.69 -31.63
C ALA A 32 4.71 -36.00 -30.92
N ALA A 33 5.90 -36.56 -31.23
CA ALA A 33 6.41 -37.75 -30.56
C ALA A 33 6.59 -37.52 -29.05
N LYS A 34 7.23 -36.41 -28.65
CA LYS A 34 7.38 -36.02 -27.23
C LYS A 34 6.04 -35.83 -26.54
N ILE A 35 5.06 -35.20 -27.20
CA ILE A 35 3.71 -35.00 -26.66
C ILE A 35 3.00 -36.34 -26.45
N SER A 36 3.12 -37.26 -27.41
CA SER A 36 2.54 -38.59 -27.30
C SER A 36 3.15 -39.38 -26.14
N GLU A 37 4.48 -39.35 -26.01
CA GLU A 37 5.18 -39.99 -24.88
C GLU A 37 4.70 -39.40 -23.55
N PHE A 38 4.70 -38.06 -23.43
CA PHE A 38 4.29 -37.39 -22.20
C PHE A 38 2.85 -37.74 -21.79
N LYS A 39 1.91 -37.73 -22.73
CA LYS A 39 0.52 -38.13 -22.49
C LYS A 39 0.42 -39.58 -22.00
N SER A 40 1.20 -40.48 -22.59
CA SER A 40 1.25 -41.89 -22.17
C SER A 40 1.76 -42.03 -20.74
N LEU A 41 2.87 -41.36 -20.41
CA LEU A 41 3.44 -41.38 -19.06
C LEU A 41 2.48 -40.78 -18.03
N GLN A 42 1.81 -39.68 -18.37
CA GLN A 42 0.84 -39.02 -17.50
C GLN A 42 -0.39 -39.89 -17.23
N ALA A 43 -0.89 -40.60 -18.25
CA ALA A 43 -1.99 -41.55 -18.09
C ALA A 43 -1.60 -42.72 -17.17
N GLN A 44 -0.40 -43.28 -17.37
CA GLN A 44 0.14 -44.34 -16.53
C GLN A 44 0.32 -43.87 -15.07
N MET A 45 0.87 -42.67 -14.87
CA MET A 45 1.06 -42.07 -13.54
C MET A 45 -0.28 -41.87 -12.82
N THR A 46 -1.29 -41.36 -13.53
CA THR A 46 -2.63 -41.14 -12.97
C THR A 46 -3.27 -42.46 -12.53
N ALA A 47 -3.18 -43.52 -13.33
CA ALA A 47 -3.69 -44.83 -12.97
C ALA A 47 -2.97 -45.41 -11.74
N ASN A 48 -1.63 -45.42 -11.77
CA ASN A 48 -0.82 -45.95 -10.67
C ASN A 48 -1.05 -45.19 -9.35
N ARG A 49 -1.21 -43.86 -9.40
CA ARG A 49 -1.52 -43.06 -8.21
C ARG A 49 -2.90 -43.36 -7.64
N ARG A 50 -3.92 -43.47 -8.51
CA ARG A 50 -5.28 -43.86 -8.10
C ARG A 50 -5.29 -45.21 -7.40
N ASP A 51 -4.50 -46.14 -7.90
CA ASP A 51 -4.43 -47.50 -7.39
C ASP A 51 -3.36 -47.67 -6.29
N HIS A 52 -2.81 -46.55 -5.76
CA HIS A 52 -1.82 -46.49 -4.68
C HIS A 52 -0.55 -47.33 -4.91
N VAL A 53 -0.07 -47.42 -6.15
CA VAL A 53 1.11 -48.20 -6.51
C VAL A 53 2.39 -47.43 -6.17
N TYR A 54 3.08 -47.81 -5.08
CA TYR A 54 4.31 -47.15 -4.62
C TYR A 54 5.52 -48.07 -4.79
N THR A 55 6.19 -48.00 -5.95
CA THR A 55 7.32 -48.87 -6.30
C THR A 55 8.47 -48.08 -6.93
N ALA A 56 9.64 -48.72 -7.09
CA ALA A 56 10.80 -48.06 -7.69
C ALA A 56 10.51 -47.64 -9.15
N GLU A 57 9.71 -48.43 -9.86
CA GLU A 57 9.26 -48.14 -11.23
C GLU A 57 8.34 -46.93 -11.27
N THR A 58 7.40 -46.80 -10.32
CA THR A 58 6.53 -45.62 -10.27
C THR A 58 7.30 -44.37 -9.83
N LEU A 59 8.34 -44.51 -9.01
CA LEU A 59 9.26 -43.41 -8.72
C LEU A 59 9.99 -42.94 -9.99
N GLU A 60 10.53 -43.88 -10.79
CA GLU A 60 11.23 -43.55 -12.04
C GLU A 60 10.29 -42.96 -13.09
N LEU A 61 9.05 -43.42 -13.14
CA LEU A 61 7.99 -42.82 -13.97
C LEU A 61 7.82 -41.32 -13.65
N THR A 62 7.82 -40.94 -12.36
CA THR A 62 7.76 -39.51 -11.98
C THR A 62 9.01 -38.76 -12.40
N THR A 63 10.21 -39.36 -12.33
CA THR A 63 11.47 -38.76 -12.81
C THR A 63 11.35 -38.36 -14.28
N ARG A 64 10.91 -39.30 -15.13
CA ARG A 64 10.74 -39.06 -16.57
C ARG A 64 9.76 -37.92 -16.87
N ILE A 65 8.62 -37.91 -16.18
CA ILE A 65 7.63 -36.83 -16.34
C ILE A 65 8.22 -35.47 -15.95
N LEU A 66 8.98 -35.42 -14.85
CA LEU A 66 9.56 -34.17 -14.34
C LEU A 66 10.73 -33.65 -15.18
N ILE A 67 11.49 -34.53 -15.83
CA ILE A 67 12.50 -34.14 -16.83
C ILE A 67 11.82 -33.51 -18.06
N MET A 68 10.67 -34.04 -18.49
CA MET A 68 9.90 -33.47 -19.61
C MET A 68 9.15 -32.19 -19.22
N SER A 69 8.65 -32.12 -17.99
CA SER A 69 7.83 -31.02 -17.48
C SER A 69 8.02 -30.85 -15.97
N CYS A 70 9.01 -30.04 -15.59
CA CYS A 70 9.32 -29.75 -14.19
C CYS A 70 8.15 -29.11 -13.43
N ASP A 71 7.27 -28.36 -14.10
CA ASP A 71 6.10 -27.73 -13.45
C ASP A 71 4.88 -28.64 -13.32
N HIS A 72 5.02 -29.94 -13.60
CA HIS A 72 3.94 -30.91 -13.42
C HIS A 72 3.71 -31.22 -11.92
N TYR A 73 2.95 -30.35 -11.24
CA TYR A 73 2.74 -30.39 -9.79
C TYR A 73 2.23 -31.74 -9.24
N THR A 74 1.39 -32.43 -10.01
CA THR A 74 0.83 -33.72 -9.60
C THR A 74 1.89 -34.83 -9.57
N ALA A 75 2.91 -34.72 -10.43
CA ALA A 75 4.02 -35.67 -10.44
C ALA A 75 4.90 -35.47 -9.20
N TRP A 76 5.16 -34.22 -8.80
CA TRP A 76 5.84 -33.93 -7.53
C TRP A 76 5.07 -34.46 -6.31
N ASN A 77 3.74 -34.29 -6.28
CA ASN A 77 2.92 -34.83 -5.19
C ASN A 77 2.99 -36.35 -5.12
N TYR A 78 2.83 -37.03 -6.26
CA TYR A 78 2.92 -38.49 -6.31
C TYR A 78 4.32 -39.00 -5.95
N ARG A 79 5.36 -38.31 -6.41
CA ARG A 79 6.75 -38.62 -6.04
C ARG A 79 6.95 -38.57 -4.51
N ARG A 80 6.38 -37.56 -3.83
CA ARG A 80 6.42 -37.47 -2.36
C ARG A 80 5.66 -38.60 -1.68
N GLU A 81 4.49 -38.98 -2.18
CA GLU A 81 3.73 -40.14 -1.67
C GLU A 81 4.56 -41.43 -1.74
N ILE A 82 5.17 -41.70 -2.90
CA ILE A 82 6.02 -42.88 -3.12
C ILE A 82 7.23 -42.86 -2.18
N LEU A 83 7.97 -41.74 -2.11
CA LEU A 83 9.14 -41.60 -1.24
C LEU A 83 8.77 -41.76 0.24
N SER A 84 7.64 -41.20 0.66
CA SER A 84 7.15 -41.32 2.05
C SER A 84 6.81 -42.77 2.40
N SER A 85 6.24 -43.52 1.45
CA SER A 85 6.01 -44.96 1.60
C SER A 85 7.31 -45.73 1.81
N PHE A 86 8.38 -45.39 1.09
CA PHE A 86 9.68 -46.03 1.31
C PHE A 86 10.31 -45.65 2.65
N PHE A 87 10.22 -44.37 3.04
CA PHE A 87 10.83 -43.90 4.28
C PHE A 87 10.29 -44.58 5.54
N ALA A 88 9.09 -45.16 5.49
CA ALA A 88 8.52 -45.93 6.60
C ALA A 88 9.28 -47.21 6.92
N THR A 89 10.03 -47.77 5.95
CA THR A 89 10.71 -49.07 6.10
C THR A 89 12.23 -48.99 5.99
N LEU A 90 12.78 -47.87 5.49
CA LEU A 90 14.22 -47.71 5.27
C LEU A 90 14.98 -47.39 6.56
N THR A 91 16.22 -47.87 6.65
CA THR A 91 17.18 -47.43 7.66
C THR A 91 17.58 -45.96 7.46
N HIS A 92 18.25 -45.38 8.46
CA HIS A 92 18.73 -43.99 8.39
C HIS A 92 19.61 -43.73 7.17
N ASP A 93 20.58 -44.61 6.90
CA ASP A 93 21.52 -44.46 5.78
C ASP A 93 20.87 -44.67 4.42
N GLU A 94 19.94 -45.62 4.31
CA GLU A 94 19.18 -45.83 3.07
C GLU A 94 18.25 -44.64 2.77
N LYS A 95 17.58 -44.10 3.79
CA LYS A 95 16.78 -42.89 3.67
C LYS A 95 17.63 -41.69 3.26
N GLN A 96 18.82 -41.53 3.86
CA GLN A 96 19.79 -40.51 3.48
C GLN A 96 20.17 -40.64 2.00
N ALA A 97 20.53 -41.84 1.54
CA ALA A 97 20.89 -42.10 0.15
C ALA A 97 19.73 -41.78 -0.81
N LYS A 98 18.50 -42.18 -0.46
CA LYS A 98 17.31 -41.92 -1.28
C LYS A 98 17.01 -40.42 -1.40
N CYS A 99 17.09 -39.67 -0.30
CA CYS A 99 16.95 -38.21 -0.31
C CYS A 99 18.06 -37.55 -1.15
N ASN A 100 19.30 -38.01 -1.03
CA ASN A 100 20.42 -37.49 -1.83
C ASN A 100 20.19 -37.67 -3.34
N CYS A 101 19.61 -38.79 -3.78
CA CYS A 101 19.23 -38.97 -5.19
C CYS A 101 18.20 -37.92 -5.65
N ASP A 102 17.21 -37.58 -4.82
CA ASP A 102 16.23 -36.55 -5.13
C ASP A 102 16.81 -35.13 -5.10
N LEU A 103 17.78 -34.86 -4.21
CA LEU A 103 18.54 -33.61 -4.24
C LEU A 103 19.40 -33.48 -5.51
N ILE A 104 19.93 -34.57 -6.04
CA ILE A 104 20.63 -34.58 -7.34
C ILE A 104 19.64 -34.32 -8.47
N LEU A 105 18.48 -34.98 -8.48
CA LEU A 105 17.44 -34.74 -9.49
C LEU A 105 17.03 -33.26 -9.52
N THR A 106 16.70 -32.68 -8.37
CA THR A 106 16.32 -31.25 -8.30
C THR A 106 17.46 -30.33 -8.70
N GLN A 107 18.73 -30.68 -8.40
CA GLN A 107 19.90 -29.93 -8.83
C GLN A 107 20.12 -29.99 -10.36
N GLU A 108 19.78 -31.09 -11.03
CA GLU A 108 19.83 -31.17 -12.49
C GLU A 108 18.68 -30.38 -13.13
N LEU A 109 17.45 -30.54 -12.61
CA LEU A 109 16.28 -29.85 -13.13
C LEU A 109 16.38 -28.32 -12.98
N VAL A 110 17.04 -27.82 -11.93
CA VAL A 110 17.15 -26.36 -11.68
C VAL A 110 17.96 -25.64 -12.76
N ARG A 111 18.84 -26.34 -13.48
CA ARG A 111 19.61 -25.77 -14.60
C ARG A 111 18.71 -25.34 -15.76
N HIS A 112 17.61 -26.07 -15.99
CA HIS A 112 16.67 -25.83 -17.08
C HIS A 112 15.36 -25.20 -16.60
N SER A 113 15.04 -25.33 -15.32
CA SER A 113 13.82 -24.78 -14.71
C SER A 113 14.10 -24.05 -13.39
N PRO A 114 14.99 -23.02 -13.39
CA PRO A 114 15.42 -22.33 -12.17
C PRO A 114 14.31 -21.54 -11.47
N LYS A 115 13.19 -21.33 -12.16
CA LYS A 115 12.01 -20.57 -11.71
C LYS A 115 10.79 -21.47 -11.43
N SER A 116 10.98 -22.79 -11.37
CA SER A 116 9.89 -23.71 -11.04
C SER A 116 9.56 -23.68 -9.54
N TYR A 117 8.36 -23.21 -9.19
CA TYR A 117 7.87 -23.22 -7.81
C TYR A 117 7.88 -24.62 -7.20
N TRP A 118 7.49 -25.62 -7.97
CA TRP A 118 7.33 -26.99 -7.48
C TRP A 118 8.66 -27.69 -7.24
N LEU A 119 9.68 -27.40 -8.05
CA LEU A 119 11.04 -27.85 -7.81
C LEU A 119 11.55 -27.36 -6.46
N TRP A 120 11.46 -26.05 -6.20
CA TRP A 120 11.94 -25.44 -4.96
C TRP A 120 11.15 -25.91 -3.74
N ASN A 121 9.83 -26.05 -3.89
CA ASN A 121 8.97 -26.62 -2.87
C ASN A 121 9.36 -28.08 -2.54
N HIS A 122 9.63 -28.90 -3.57
CA HIS A 122 10.05 -30.28 -3.38
C HIS A 122 11.42 -30.38 -2.73
N ARG A 123 12.40 -29.58 -3.17
CA ARG A 123 13.74 -29.56 -2.57
C ARG A 123 13.69 -29.21 -1.08
N ARG A 124 12.88 -28.21 -0.69
CA ARG A 124 12.61 -27.89 0.72
C ARG A 124 12.00 -29.06 1.48
N TRP A 125 11.04 -29.76 0.88
CA TRP A 125 10.45 -30.95 1.51
C TRP A 125 11.48 -32.06 1.72
N VAL A 126 12.35 -32.33 0.74
CA VAL A 126 13.43 -33.33 0.87
C VAL A 126 14.36 -32.97 2.02
N LEU A 127 14.77 -31.71 2.14
CA LEU A 127 15.63 -31.24 3.24
C LEU A 127 14.95 -31.26 4.61
N ALA A 128 13.63 -31.15 4.67
CA ALA A 128 12.89 -31.27 5.93
C ALA A 128 12.80 -32.72 6.42
N VAL A 129 12.88 -33.72 5.52
CA VAL A 129 12.75 -35.14 5.86
C VAL A 129 14.07 -35.90 5.85
N ILE A 130 15.13 -35.37 5.23
CA ILE A 130 16.45 -36.00 5.16
C ILE A 130 17.03 -36.14 6.58
N PRO A 131 17.63 -37.31 6.92
CA PRO A 131 18.11 -37.52 8.27
C PRO A 131 19.27 -36.58 8.69
N SER A 132 20.22 -36.34 7.80
CA SER A 132 21.35 -35.44 8.02
C SER A 132 21.52 -34.48 6.81
N PRO A 133 20.94 -33.27 6.85
CA PRO A 133 21.05 -32.30 5.75
C PRO A 133 22.46 -31.70 5.64
N ASN A 134 22.99 -31.63 4.40
CA ASN A 134 24.25 -30.95 4.12
C ASN A 134 24.00 -29.50 3.67
N TRP A 135 23.91 -28.60 4.65
CA TRP A 135 23.65 -27.17 4.40
C TRP A 135 24.78 -26.46 3.64
N GLY A 136 26.02 -26.95 3.73
CA GLY A 136 27.16 -26.41 2.96
C GLY A 136 26.93 -26.54 1.45
N ARG A 137 26.48 -27.73 1.01
CA ARG A 137 26.12 -27.98 -0.39
C ARG A 137 24.96 -27.10 -0.88
N GLU A 138 23.99 -26.82 0.00
CA GLU A 138 22.89 -25.91 -0.33
C GLU A 138 23.36 -24.45 -0.49
N CYS A 139 24.32 -24.02 0.32
CA CYS A 139 24.96 -22.71 0.16
C CYS A 139 25.71 -22.62 -1.17
N ASP A 140 26.46 -23.66 -1.56
CA ASP A 140 27.20 -23.69 -2.83
C ASP A 140 26.25 -23.63 -4.04
N LEU A 141 25.14 -24.36 -3.99
CA LEU A 141 24.09 -24.31 -5.01
C LEU A 141 23.53 -22.88 -5.13
N LEU A 142 23.19 -22.25 -4.01
CA LEU A 142 22.67 -20.88 -3.97
C LEU A 142 23.66 -19.88 -4.56
N ASP A 143 24.94 -20.00 -4.23
CA ASP A 143 25.98 -19.11 -4.74
C ASP A 143 26.14 -19.27 -6.25
N ALA A 144 26.13 -20.51 -6.77
CA ALA A 144 26.14 -20.77 -8.21
C ALA A 144 24.91 -20.16 -8.90
N MET A 145 23.72 -20.33 -8.33
CA MET A 145 22.48 -19.83 -8.91
C MET A 145 22.39 -18.30 -8.90
N LEU A 146 22.76 -17.66 -7.79
CA LEU A 146 22.75 -16.20 -7.67
C LEU A 146 23.93 -15.53 -8.38
N ASN A 147 24.94 -16.29 -8.82
CA ASN A 147 25.95 -15.80 -9.77
C ASN A 147 25.43 -15.86 -11.21
N LEU A 148 24.59 -16.85 -11.54
CA LEU A 148 24.00 -16.98 -12.88
C LEU A 148 22.85 -15.99 -13.11
N ASP A 149 21.94 -15.85 -12.14
CA ASP A 149 20.84 -14.90 -12.16
C ASP A 149 20.73 -14.24 -10.78
N THR A 150 21.33 -13.05 -10.66
CA THR A 150 21.35 -12.27 -9.42
C THR A 150 19.96 -11.83 -8.97
N ARG A 151 18.96 -11.87 -9.84
CA ARG A 151 17.58 -11.44 -9.59
C ARG A 151 16.60 -12.61 -9.46
N ASN A 152 17.09 -13.85 -9.40
CA ASN A 152 16.23 -15.01 -9.19
C ASN A 152 15.65 -15.01 -7.77
N PHE A 153 14.41 -14.52 -7.64
CA PHE A 153 13.75 -14.42 -6.34
C PHE A 153 13.53 -15.80 -5.69
N HIS A 154 13.36 -16.89 -6.45
CA HIS A 154 13.25 -18.23 -5.86
C HIS A 154 14.53 -18.66 -5.17
N ALA A 155 15.69 -18.33 -5.75
CA ALA A 155 16.99 -18.58 -5.12
C ALA A 155 17.17 -17.72 -3.87
N TRP A 156 16.78 -16.44 -3.89
CA TRP A 156 16.80 -15.59 -2.69
C TRP A 156 15.84 -16.08 -1.59
N ASP A 157 14.64 -16.54 -1.95
CA ASP A 157 13.66 -17.11 -1.02
C ASP A 157 14.17 -18.42 -0.42
N TYR A 158 14.75 -19.27 -1.26
CA TYR A 158 15.38 -20.51 -0.83
C TYR A 158 16.58 -20.25 0.08
N ARG A 159 17.38 -19.21 -0.21
CA ARG A 159 18.46 -18.78 0.67
C ARG A 159 17.95 -18.45 2.06
N ARG A 160 16.87 -17.68 2.19
CA ARG A 160 16.26 -17.40 3.51
C ARG A 160 15.85 -18.66 4.26
N TYR A 161 15.28 -19.64 3.56
CA TYR A 161 14.95 -20.94 4.15
C TYR A 161 16.19 -21.71 4.63
N VAL A 162 17.23 -21.79 3.79
CA VAL A 162 18.49 -22.48 4.14
C VAL A 162 19.13 -21.80 5.35
N MET A 163 19.18 -20.46 5.37
CA MET A 163 19.79 -19.70 6.47
C MET A 163 19.07 -19.91 7.80
N GLU A 164 17.73 -19.96 7.78
CA GLU A 164 16.95 -20.26 8.98
C GLU A 164 17.26 -21.66 9.52
N ALA A 165 17.42 -22.64 8.64
CA ALA A 165 17.72 -24.02 9.00
C ALA A 165 19.21 -24.27 9.31
N SER A 166 20.12 -23.40 8.84
CA SER A 166 21.57 -23.54 8.96
C SER A 166 22.21 -22.51 9.89
N ARG A 167 21.47 -21.98 10.88
CA ARG A 167 21.97 -20.95 11.82
C ARG A 167 23.25 -21.34 12.57
N ALA A 168 23.53 -22.64 12.71
CA ALA A 168 24.78 -23.14 13.30
C ALA A 168 26.02 -22.97 12.39
N ILE A 169 25.83 -22.71 11.09
CA ILE A 169 26.90 -22.67 10.07
C ILE A 169 27.12 -21.25 9.55
N ARG A 170 26.07 -20.42 9.49
CA ARG A 170 26.16 -19.02 9.06
C ARG A 170 25.45 -18.10 10.04
N SER A 171 26.17 -17.05 10.44
CA SER A 171 25.61 -15.97 11.25
C SER A 171 24.84 -14.97 10.39
N PRO A 172 23.91 -14.19 10.98
CA PRO A 172 23.31 -13.05 10.29
C PRO A 172 24.33 -12.06 9.72
N LEU A 173 25.49 -11.90 10.37
CA LEU A 173 26.58 -11.05 9.89
C LEU A 173 27.23 -11.59 8.60
N ASP A 174 27.37 -12.91 8.46
CA ASP A 174 27.88 -13.54 7.24
C ASP A 174 26.95 -13.27 6.05
N GLU A 175 25.64 -13.31 6.28
CA GLU A 175 24.64 -13.00 5.27
C GLU A 175 24.59 -11.52 4.93
N PHE A 176 24.81 -10.65 5.91
CA PHE A 176 24.99 -9.23 5.64
C PHE A 176 26.22 -8.98 4.75
N ASN A 177 27.36 -9.60 5.07
CA ASN A 177 28.58 -9.53 4.26
C ASN A 177 28.37 -10.11 2.86
N TYR A 178 27.56 -11.16 2.72
CA TYR A 178 27.17 -11.70 1.42
C TYR A 178 26.43 -10.66 0.56
N THR A 179 25.48 -9.92 1.15
CA THR A 179 24.81 -8.83 0.41
C THR A 179 25.79 -7.75 -0.01
N THR A 180 26.74 -7.37 0.85
CA THR A 180 27.81 -6.40 0.50
C THR A 180 28.58 -6.87 -0.74
N LYS A 181 29.00 -8.14 -0.77
CA LYS A 181 29.69 -8.72 -1.93
C LYS A 181 28.82 -8.67 -3.19
N LYS A 182 27.54 -9.04 -3.09
CA LYS A 182 26.62 -9.06 -4.23
C LYS A 182 26.30 -7.66 -4.78
N ILE A 183 26.23 -6.66 -3.91
CA ILE A 183 26.06 -5.25 -4.28
C ILE A 183 27.33 -4.73 -4.98
N ALA A 184 28.52 -5.00 -4.41
CA ALA A 184 29.78 -4.60 -5.02
C ALA A 184 30.03 -5.24 -6.41
N GLN A 185 29.50 -6.45 -6.65
CA GLN A 185 29.55 -7.10 -7.96
C GLN A 185 28.61 -6.45 -8.98
N ASN A 186 27.47 -5.93 -8.53
CA ASN A 186 26.45 -5.31 -9.37
C ASN A 186 25.55 -4.42 -8.51
N PHE A 187 25.74 -3.10 -8.57
CA PHE A 187 24.96 -2.14 -7.80
C PHE A 187 23.48 -2.12 -8.20
N SER A 188 23.14 -2.53 -9.42
CA SER A 188 21.77 -2.68 -9.92
C SER A 188 21.04 -3.92 -9.38
N ASN A 189 21.67 -4.69 -8.48
CA ASN A 189 21.07 -5.89 -7.89
C ASN A 189 20.07 -5.54 -6.77
N TYR A 190 18.85 -5.17 -7.16
CA TYR A 190 17.75 -4.89 -6.24
C TYR A 190 17.53 -5.99 -5.19
N SER A 191 17.67 -7.27 -5.56
CA SER A 191 17.43 -8.38 -4.65
C SER A 191 18.45 -8.42 -3.50
N ALA A 192 19.72 -8.05 -3.76
CA ALA A 192 20.74 -7.95 -2.72
C ALA A 192 20.46 -6.79 -1.77
N TRP A 193 20.11 -5.62 -2.29
CA TRP A 193 19.69 -4.46 -1.47
C TRP A 193 18.47 -4.78 -0.61
N HIS A 194 17.44 -5.39 -1.20
CA HIS A 194 16.25 -5.80 -0.46
C HIS A 194 16.58 -6.85 0.61
N TYR A 195 17.39 -7.86 0.29
CA TYR A 195 17.76 -8.85 1.29
C TYR A 195 18.58 -8.24 2.43
N ARG A 196 19.43 -7.25 2.13
CA ARG A 196 20.18 -6.48 3.12
C ARG A 196 19.25 -5.84 4.15
N THR A 197 18.14 -5.24 3.74
CA THR A 197 17.16 -4.64 4.69
C THR A 197 16.54 -5.68 5.63
N LYS A 198 16.44 -6.95 5.21
CA LYS A 198 15.87 -8.05 6.01
C LYS A 198 16.87 -8.68 6.97
N VAL A 199 18.13 -8.74 6.58
CA VAL A 199 19.21 -9.27 7.43
C VAL A 199 19.67 -8.24 8.45
N TYR A 200 19.57 -6.94 8.13
CA TYR A 200 20.05 -5.82 8.95
C TYR A 200 19.63 -5.91 10.43
N PRO A 201 18.34 -6.08 10.81
CA PRO A 201 17.93 -6.11 12.22
C PRO A 201 18.52 -7.29 13.00
N HIS A 202 18.86 -8.37 12.30
CA HIS A 202 19.41 -9.60 12.87
C HIS A 202 20.94 -9.59 12.93
N ALA A 203 21.59 -8.84 12.04
CA ALA A 203 23.06 -8.70 11.99
C ALA A 203 23.58 -7.70 13.03
N PHE A 204 22.80 -6.66 13.34
CA PHE A 204 23.22 -5.60 14.26
C PHE A 204 22.22 -5.49 15.42
N GLY A 205 22.61 -6.02 16.58
CA GLY A 205 21.80 -5.99 17.80
C GLY A 205 21.96 -4.71 18.61
N ALA A 206 23.19 -4.19 18.71
CA ALA A 206 23.49 -2.98 19.45
C ALA A 206 23.24 -1.72 18.62
N GLU A 207 22.70 -0.68 19.25
CA GLU A 207 22.36 0.59 18.58
C GLU A 207 23.60 1.31 18.01
N SER A 208 24.74 1.21 18.70
CA SER A 208 26.02 1.74 18.22
C SER A 208 26.48 1.09 16.92
N ASP A 209 26.30 -0.22 16.79
CA ASP A 209 26.73 -0.97 15.61
C ASP A 209 25.83 -0.63 14.41
N ARG A 210 24.52 -0.44 14.67
CA ARG A 210 23.56 0.04 13.67
C ARG A 210 23.94 1.44 13.18
N ALA A 211 24.18 2.37 14.10
CA ALA A 211 24.54 3.74 13.72
C ALA A 211 25.81 3.78 12.85
N LEU A 212 26.84 2.99 13.19
CA LEU A 212 28.05 2.89 12.39
C LEU A 212 27.78 2.25 11.02
N GLN A 213 26.93 1.23 10.96
CA GLN A 213 26.60 0.56 9.70
C GLN A 213 25.78 1.46 8.77
N VAL A 214 24.84 2.25 9.29
CA VAL A 214 24.09 3.26 8.53
C VAL A 214 25.05 4.21 7.79
N LEU A 215 26.10 4.70 8.46
CA LEU A 215 27.07 5.61 7.83
C LEU A 215 27.78 4.94 6.64
N LYS A 216 28.25 3.70 6.82
CA LYS A 216 28.89 2.92 5.74
C LYS A 216 27.93 2.62 4.58
N ASP A 217 26.66 2.39 4.91
CA ASP A 217 25.62 2.12 3.91
C ASP A 217 25.31 3.37 3.10
N PHE A 218 25.30 4.57 3.70
CA PHE A 218 25.21 5.83 2.94
C PHE A 218 26.39 6.02 2.00
N GLU A 219 27.64 5.76 2.42
CA GLU A 219 28.81 5.83 1.53
C GLU A 219 28.70 4.87 0.33
N THR A 220 28.21 3.65 0.58
CA THR A 220 28.00 2.64 -0.47
C THR A 220 26.90 3.09 -1.44
N VAL A 221 25.81 3.64 -0.91
CA VAL A 221 24.71 4.19 -1.72
C VAL A 221 25.18 5.38 -2.55
N HIS A 222 25.93 6.32 -1.96
CA HIS A 222 26.50 7.46 -2.68
C HIS A 222 27.36 6.98 -3.84
N SER A 223 28.28 6.05 -3.58
CA SER A 223 29.11 5.47 -4.64
C SER A 223 28.27 4.87 -5.78
N ALA A 224 27.16 4.20 -5.45
CA ALA A 224 26.27 3.61 -6.44
C ALA A 224 25.49 4.66 -7.25
N ILE A 225 24.80 5.60 -6.59
CA ILE A 225 23.96 6.62 -7.28
C ILE A 225 24.79 7.60 -8.10
N TRP A 226 26.02 7.91 -7.68
CA TRP A 226 26.93 8.77 -8.42
C TRP A 226 27.58 8.05 -9.62
N THR A 227 27.65 6.71 -9.58
CA THR A 227 28.16 5.91 -10.70
C THR A 227 27.07 5.61 -11.74
N GLU A 228 25.87 5.26 -11.29
CA GLU A 228 24.74 4.90 -12.17
C GLU A 228 23.43 5.53 -11.65
N PRO A 229 23.22 6.84 -11.85
CA PRO A 229 22.07 7.57 -11.30
C PRO A 229 20.73 7.10 -11.88
N SER A 230 20.73 6.39 -13.01
CA SER A 230 19.54 5.80 -13.62
C SER A 230 19.09 4.49 -12.96
N ASP A 231 19.95 3.82 -12.17
CA ASP A 231 19.56 2.57 -11.51
C ASP A 231 18.73 2.84 -10.25
N GLN A 232 17.51 2.32 -10.22
CA GLN A 232 16.56 2.52 -9.12
C GLN A 232 16.95 1.85 -7.79
N SER A 233 17.83 0.84 -7.79
CA SER A 233 18.00 -0.04 -6.63
C SER A 233 18.64 0.67 -5.45
N ALA A 234 19.68 1.47 -5.72
CA ALA A 234 20.37 2.26 -4.70
C ALA A 234 19.46 3.37 -4.14
N TRP A 235 18.66 4.03 -4.99
CA TRP A 235 17.67 5.04 -4.55
C TRP A 235 16.63 4.48 -3.60
N LEU A 236 16.10 3.29 -3.91
CA LEU A 236 15.12 2.62 -3.04
C LEU A 236 15.73 2.22 -1.70
N TYR A 237 16.99 1.80 -1.69
CA TYR A 237 17.71 1.51 -0.45
C TYR A 237 18.07 2.76 0.34
N GLN A 238 18.46 3.86 -0.31
CA GLN A 238 18.67 5.17 0.34
C GLN A 238 17.40 5.64 1.06
N ARG A 239 16.25 5.51 0.39
CA ARG A 239 14.95 5.84 0.98
C ARG A 239 14.66 4.98 2.20
N TRP A 240 15.04 3.70 2.16
CA TRP A 240 14.98 2.83 3.34
C TRP A 240 16.04 3.17 4.40
N LEU A 241 17.18 3.79 4.09
CA LEU A 241 18.15 4.23 5.10
C LEU A 241 17.72 5.51 5.82
N LEU A 242 17.12 6.44 5.07
CA LEU A 242 16.56 7.69 5.59
C LEU A 242 15.42 7.43 6.59
N GLY A 243 14.62 6.42 6.29
CA GLY A 243 13.48 6.02 7.09
C GLY A 243 12.32 6.97 7.03
N LYS A 244 11.19 6.54 7.56
CA LYS A 244 10.01 7.39 7.70
C LYS A 244 9.31 7.00 8.97
N VAL A 245 8.97 8.00 9.79
CA VAL A 245 8.14 7.77 10.97
C VAL A 245 6.72 7.45 10.48
N PRO A 246 6.17 6.25 10.77
CA PRO A 246 4.79 5.96 10.44
C PRO A 246 3.85 6.92 11.18
N GLU A 247 2.89 7.50 10.48
CA GLU A 247 1.90 8.38 11.10
C GLU A 247 0.95 7.54 11.98
N PRO A 248 0.89 7.76 13.31
CA PRO A 248 0.02 6.98 14.17
C PRO A 248 -1.46 7.27 13.88
N ILE A 249 -2.34 6.34 14.24
CA ILE A 249 -3.79 6.60 14.19
C ILE A 249 -4.14 7.54 15.33
N ALA A 250 -4.66 8.72 14.99
CA ALA A 250 -5.17 9.69 15.93
C ALA A 250 -6.63 10.02 15.59
N MET A 251 -7.48 10.13 16.62
CA MET A 251 -8.83 10.65 16.48
C MET A 251 -8.78 12.17 16.57
N SER A 252 -9.01 12.84 15.44
CA SER A 252 -8.99 14.30 15.32
C SER A 252 -10.24 14.94 15.93
N GLY A 253 -11.35 14.22 16.02
CA GLY A 253 -12.55 14.73 16.69
C GLY A 253 -13.70 13.74 16.76
N PHE A 254 -14.61 14.00 17.70
CA PHE A 254 -15.88 13.29 17.87
C PHE A 254 -17.02 14.30 17.93
N TYR A 255 -18.01 14.12 17.07
CA TYR A 255 -19.10 15.07 16.88
C TYR A 255 -20.46 14.39 16.92
N LEU A 256 -21.47 15.12 17.41
CA LEU A 256 -22.87 14.80 17.15
C LEU A 256 -23.33 15.63 15.96
N LEU A 257 -23.85 14.96 14.93
CA LEU A 257 -24.47 15.59 13.78
C LEU A 257 -25.98 15.37 13.83
N ARG A 258 -26.73 16.47 13.97
CA ARG A 258 -28.18 16.47 13.73
C ARG A 258 -28.42 16.73 12.25
N ALA A 259 -28.74 15.67 11.53
CA ALA A 259 -29.02 15.74 10.10
C ALA A 259 -30.43 16.28 9.83
N SER A 260 -31.45 15.84 10.58
CA SER A 260 -32.81 16.42 10.52
C SER A 260 -33.44 16.43 11.91
N GLN A 261 -34.75 16.74 12.00
CA GLN A 261 -35.49 16.68 13.25
C GLN A 261 -35.39 15.30 13.93
N TYR A 262 -35.29 14.22 13.14
CA TYR A 262 -35.31 12.83 13.58
C TYR A 262 -34.15 11.99 13.03
N GLU A 263 -33.04 12.61 12.64
CA GLU A 263 -31.90 11.88 12.12
C GLU A 263 -30.62 12.45 12.72
N TYR A 264 -29.92 11.59 13.47
CA TYR A 264 -28.72 11.94 14.23
C TYR A 264 -27.62 10.95 13.91
N HIS A 265 -26.39 11.43 13.84
CA HIS A 265 -25.21 10.63 13.59
C HIS A 265 -24.12 10.96 14.60
N ALA A 266 -23.46 9.94 15.11
CA ALA A 266 -22.16 10.07 15.76
C ALA A 266 -21.08 10.07 14.67
N VAL A 267 -20.27 11.12 14.60
CA VAL A 267 -19.22 11.28 13.58
C VAL A 267 -17.86 11.20 14.25
N LEU A 268 -17.04 10.25 13.82
CA LEU A 268 -15.65 10.08 14.26
C LEU A 268 -14.72 10.49 13.14
N VAL A 269 -13.80 11.40 13.43
CA VAL A 269 -12.81 11.90 12.47
C VAL A 269 -11.43 11.44 12.90
N PHE A 270 -10.68 10.84 11.98
CA PHE A 270 -9.32 10.35 12.18
C PHE A 270 -8.37 11.04 11.20
N ASN A 271 -7.10 11.18 11.58
CA ASN A 271 -6.06 11.77 10.73
C ASN A 271 -5.75 10.94 9.46
N GLN A 272 -6.19 9.69 9.43
CA GLN A 272 -6.02 8.79 8.29
C GLN A 272 -7.21 7.83 8.17
N PRO A 273 -7.41 7.19 7.00
CA PRO A 273 -8.45 6.19 6.85
C PRO A 273 -8.20 4.98 7.74
N VAL A 274 -9.26 4.54 8.43
CA VAL A 274 -9.20 3.42 9.38
C VAL A 274 -10.12 2.29 8.96
N LYS A 275 -9.66 1.06 9.18
CA LYS A 275 -10.40 -0.18 9.04
C LYS A 275 -10.72 -0.70 10.44
N VAL A 276 -12.00 -0.97 10.66
CA VAL A 276 -12.52 -1.53 11.91
C VAL A 276 -12.33 -3.03 11.90
N LEU A 277 -11.51 -3.58 12.80
CA LEU A 277 -11.13 -5.02 12.78
C LEU A 277 -12.11 -5.94 13.52
N SER A 278 -12.97 -5.38 14.36
CA SER A 278 -13.87 -6.13 15.24
C SER A 278 -15.18 -5.37 15.45
N SER A 279 -16.29 -6.08 15.68
CA SER A 279 -17.56 -5.44 16.05
C SER A 279 -17.51 -4.75 17.42
N LEU A 280 -16.51 -5.06 18.25
CA LEU A 280 -16.26 -4.45 19.57
C LEU A 280 -15.24 -3.31 19.51
N ALA A 281 -14.69 -3.01 18.32
CA ALA A 281 -13.68 -1.98 18.12
C ALA A 281 -14.20 -0.58 18.41
N ILE A 282 -15.51 -0.34 18.30
CA ILE A 282 -16.12 0.93 18.68
C ILE A 282 -17.23 0.60 19.67
N LYS A 283 -17.36 1.39 20.72
CA LYS A 283 -18.42 1.29 21.71
C LYS A 283 -18.94 2.70 21.99
N LEU A 284 -20.16 2.97 21.54
CA LEU A 284 -20.85 4.23 21.78
C LEU A 284 -21.89 4.05 22.89
N VAL A 285 -21.80 4.83 23.95
CA VAL A 285 -22.72 4.78 25.10
C VAL A 285 -23.43 6.12 25.22
N ILE A 286 -24.75 6.09 25.36
CA ILE A 286 -25.62 7.26 25.56
C ILE A 286 -26.46 6.97 26.80
N ASP A 287 -26.34 7.78 27.85
CA ASP A 287 -26.96 7.59 29.17
C ASP A 287 -26.86 6.12 29.64
N GLU A 288 -25.63 5.63 29.78
CA GLU A 288 -25.28 4.26 30.21
C GLU A 288 -25.73 3.12 29.27
N LYS A 289 -26.43 3.40 28.18
CA LYS A 289 -26.87 2.40 27.20
C LYS A 289 -25.89 2.29 26.05
N VAL A 290 -25.40 1.07 25.80
CA VAL A 290 -24.54 0.75 24.66
C VAL A 290 -25.37 0.73 23.36
N ASN A 291 -24.86 1.42 22.35
CA ASN A 291 -25.52 1.57 21.06
C ASN A 291 -24.96 0.60 20.03
N PRO A 292 -25.83 0.00 19.20
CA PRO A 292 -25.39 -0.88 18.13
C PRO A 292 -24.61 -0.08 17.09
N ILE A 293 -23.52 -0.67 16.62
CA ILE A 293 -22.70 -0.10 15.55
C ILE A 293 -22.93 -0.92 14.29
N PRO A 294 -22.99 -0.29 13.11
CA PRO A 294 -23.13 -1.01 11.85
C PRO A 294 -22.09 -2.13 11.73
N PRO A 295 -22.48 -3.33 11.27
CA PRO A 295 -21.58 -4.49 11.20
C PRO A 295 -20.44 -4.31 10.19
N LYS A 296 -20.58 -3.34 9.27
CA LYS A 296 -19.55 -2.95 8.31
C LYS A 296 -19.52 -1.43 8.24
N LEU A 297 -18.35 -0.86 8.53
CA LEU A 297 -18.04 0.55 8.34
C LEU A 297 -17.07 0.69 7.15
N PRO A 298 -17.17 1.78 6.38
CA PRO A 298 -16.29 2.00 5.23
C PRO A 298 -14.85 2.27 5.68
N TYR A 299 -13.87 1.90 4.86
CA TYR A 299 -12.49 2.36 5.02
C TYR A 299 -12.42 3.85 4.68
N CYS A 300 -12.46 4.70 5.70
CA CYS A 300 -12.50 6.15 5.57
C CYS A 300 -11.87 6.82 6.79
N CYS A 301 -11.46 8.09 6.65
CA CYS A 301 -10.99 8.90 7.76
C CYS A 301 -12.14 9.51 8.56
N THR A 302 -13.37 9.51 8.02
CA THR A 302 -14.57 9.94 8.75
C THR A 302 -15.56 8.78 8.80
N LEU A 303 -15.94 8.37 10.02
CA LEU A 303 -16.93 7.33 10.25
C LEU A 303 -18.23 7.95 10.77
N THR A 304 -19.28 7.86 9.97
CA THR A 304 -20.61 8.36 10.30
C THR A 304 -21.49 7.21 10.76
N ILE A 305 -21.85 7.19 12.04
CA ILE A 305 -22.64 6.13 12.69
C ILE A 305 -24.06 6.64 12.94
N PRO A 306 -25.08 6.13 12.25
CA PRO A 306 -26.47 6.56 12.47
C PRO A 306 -26.98 6.11 13.84
N LEU A 307 -27.67 7.01 14.53
CA LEU A 307 -28.28 6.75 15.84
C LEU A 307 -29.75 6.41 15.65
N THR A 308 -30.20 5.32 16.29
CA THR A 308 -31.59 4.86 16.16
C THR A 308 -32.56 5.79 16.91
N GLN A 309 -33.80 5.89 16.42
CA GLN A 309 -34.82 6.71 17.08
C GLN A 309 -35.12 6.26 18.52
N SER A 310 -35.10 4.96 18.80
CA SER A 310 -35.26 4.42 20.15
C SER A 310 -34.18 4.91 21.14
N VAL A 311 -33.03 5.31 20.62
CA VAL A 311 -31.87 5.80 21.36
C VAL A 311 -31.86 7.30 21.50
N ILE A 312 -32.61 8.06 20.70
CA ILE A 312 -32.61 9.53 20.72
C ILE A 312 -33.89 10.10 21.34
N SER A 313 -35.03 9.47 21.11
CA SER A 313 -36.32 9.97 21.60
C SER A 313 -36.37 10.13 23.13
N PRO A 314 -35.82 9.21 23.96
CA PRO A 314 -35.77 9.39 25.41
C PRO A 314 -34.92 10.58 25.92
N GLN A 315 -34.02 11.10 25.09
CA GLN A 315 -33.02 12.11 25.43
C GLN A 315 -33.52 13.51 25.11
N LEU A 316 -34.44 13.63 24.14
CA LEU A 316 -35.05 14.90 23.77
C LEU A 316 -35.83 15.49 24.96
N GLY A 317 -35.47 16.70 25.35
CA GLY A 317 -36.10 17.41 26.48
C GLY A 317 -35.48 17.13 27.85
N GLN A 318 -34.47 16.25 27.94
CA GLN A 318 -33.64 16.17 29.14
C GLN A 318 -32.80 17.44 29.30
N THR A 319 -32.41 17.76 30.54
CA THR A 319 -31.48 18.87 30.80
C THR A 319 -30.09 18.56 30.27
N MET A 320 -29.57 17.36 30.55
CA MET A 320 -28.26 16.88 30.11
C MET A 320 -28.32 15.40 29.73
N VAL A 321 -27.50 15.02 28.75
CA VAL A 321 -27.34 13.66 28.20
C VAL A 321 -25.85 13.31 28.25
N ASP A 322 -25.52 12.15 28.80
CA ASP A 322 -24.16 11.67 28.92
C ASP A 322 -23.78 10.86 27.66
N LEU A 323 -22.73 11.28 26.96
CA LEU A 323 -22.18 10.62 25.78
C LEU A 323 -20.77 10.11 26.06
N GLN A 324 -20.53 8.84 25.77
CA GLN A 324 -19.21 8.23 25.86
C GLN A 324 -18.90 7.42 24.61
N ILE A 325 -17.66 7.53 24.14
CA ILE A 325 -17.14 6.67 23.08
C ILE A 325 -15.82 6.04 23.49
N GLU A 326 -15.69 4.76 23.19
CA GLU A 326 -14.47 3.99 23.30
C GLU A 326 -14.14 3.38 21.93
N VAL A 327 -12.90 3.59 21.47
CA VAL A 327 -12.40 3.11 20.18
C VAL A 327 -11.13 2.31 20.41
N GLY A 328 -11.09 1.08 19.90
CA GLY A 328 -9.97 0.14 19.98
C GLY A 328 -9.87 -0.70 18.70
N GLN A 329 -8.82 -1.51 18.56
CA GLN A 329 -8.71 -2.50 17.46
C GLN A 329 -8.96 -1.93 16.04
N LEU A 330 -8.32 -0.80 15.72
CA LEU A 330 -8.31 -0.21 14.38
C LEU A 330 -7.01 -0.50 13.64
N GLU A 331 -7.08 -0.53 12.31
CA GLU A 331 -5.94 -0.61 11.40
C GLU A 331 -5.99 0.55 10.40
N GLY A 332 -4.91 1.34 10.33
CA GLY A 332 -4.77 2.53 9.49
C GLY A 332 -4.10 2.22 8.15
N LYS A 333 -3.43 3.21 7.57
CA LYS A 333 -2.57 3.00 6.40
C LYS A 333 -1.40 2.08 6.79
N GLU A 334 -0.86 1.37 5.81
CA GLU A 334 0.35 0.54 5.96
C GLU A 334 0.26 -0.54 7.06
N GLY A 335 -0.95 -0.91 7.47
CA GLY A 335 -1.17 -1.92 8.52
C GLY A 335 -0.89 -1.42 9.94
N ILE A 336 -0.69 -0.11 10.13
CA ILE A 336 -0.47 0.50 11.45
C ILE A 336 -1.70 0.22 12.31
N ARG A 337 -1.50 -0.35 13.50
CA ARG A 337 -2.59 -0.60 14.45
C ARG A 337 -2.68 0.50 15.48
N LEU A 338 -3.90 0.79 15.93
CA LEU A 338 -4.12 1.72 17.03
C LEU A 338 -3.38 1.22 18.28
N ALA A 339 -2.47 2.04 18.81
CA ALA A 339 -1.56 1.65 19.89
C ALA A 339 -2.29 1.42 21.22
N SER A 340 -3.29 2.25 21.53
CA SER A 340 -4.08 2.18 22.76
C SER A 340 -5.53 2.58 22.48
N SER A 341 -6.45 2.05 23.27
CA SER A 341 -7.87 2.44 23.13
C SER A 341 -8.04 3.92 23.44
N ILE A 342 -8.78 4.62 22.57
CA ILE A 342 -9.15 6.02 22.73
C ILE A 342 -10.49 6.07 23.46
N ARG A 343 -10.62 6.91 24.49
CA ARG A 343 -11.87 7.13 25.22
C ARG A 343 -12.18 8.63 25.27
N SER A 344 -13.43 8.98 25.00
CA SER A 344 -13.93 10.34 25.10
C SER A 344 -15.28 10.36 25.80
N PHE A 345 -15.48 11.34 26.68
CA PHE A 345 -16.70 11.52 27.46
C PHE A 345 -17.15 12.98 27.35
N SER A 346 -18.45 13.21 27.16
CA SER A 346 -19.03 14.54 27.04
C SER A 346 -20.44 14.56 27.61
N LYS A 347 -20.84 15.69 28.22
CA LYS A 347 -22.22 15.93 28.66
C LYS A 347 -22.84 17.01 27.81
N ILE A 348 -23.99 16.73 27.20
CA ILE A 348 -24.62 17.66 26.26
C ILE A 348 -26.07 17.99 26.61
N PRO A 349 -26.60 19.16 26.23
CA PRO A 349 -28.01 19.48 26.45
C PRO A 349 -28.93 18.54 25.68
N GLY A 350 -30.10 18.19 26.25
CA GLY A 350 -31.12 17.36 25.58
C GLY A 350 -31.83 18.04 24.40
N THR A 351 -31.37 19.22 23.95
CA THR A 351 -31.72 19.81 22.65
C THR A 351 -31.00 19.11 21.49
N LEU A 352 -29.90 18.40 21.77
CA LEU A 352 -29.12 17.58 20.83
C LEU A 352 -28.77 18.32 19.52
N GLN A 353 -28.35 19.58 19.62
CA GLN A 353 -27.87 20.31 18.45
C GLN A 353 -26.54 19.73 17.94
N SER A 354 -26.23 19.97 16.66
CA SER A 354 -24.94 19.61 16.10
C SER A 354 -23.84 20.35 16.85
N GLN A 355 -22.88 19.62 17.41
CA GLN A 355 -21.79 20.19 18.20
C GLN A 355 -20.61 19.23 18.29
N ALA A 356 -19.41 19.79 18.50
CA ALA A 356 -18.23 19.03 18.90
C ALA A 356 -18.41 18.49 20.31
N LEU A 357 -18.06 17.22 20.51
CA LEU A 357 -18.18 16.52 21.80
C LEU A 357 -16.81 16.31 22.46
N SER A 358 -15.78 16.17 21.63
CA SER A 358 -14.40 16.38 22.02
C SER A 358 -13.63 17.02 20.87
N GLU A 359 -12.93 18.09 21.22
CA GLU A 359 -11.85 18.66 20.43
C GLU A 359 -10.56 18.10 21.05
N VAL A 360 -9.76 17.38 20.26
CA VAL A 360 -8.39 17.12 20.65
C VAL A 360 -7.56 18.21 19.98
N ASP A 361 -7.34 19.27 20.75
CA ASP A 361 -6.30 20.29 20.64
C ASP A 361 -6.13 20.98 19.26
N ASP A 362 -6.22 22.31 19.25
CA ASP A 362 -5.88 23.20 18.13
C ASP A 362 -4.42 23.02 17.63
N ASN A 363 -3.66 22.16 18.29
CA ASN A 363 -2.34 21.66 17.90
C ASN A 363 -2.36 20.54 16.83
N LEU A 364 -3.49 20.23 16.19
CA LEU A 364 -3.52 19.33 15.02
C LEU A 364 -2.80 19.89 13.76
N ASN A 365 -2.31 21.14 13.82
CA ASN A 365 -1.31 21.69 12.89
C ASN A 365 0.08 21.89 13.52
N LYS A 366 0.29 21.41 14.75
CA LYS A 366 1.55 21.40 15.48
C LYS A 366 1.87 19.99 15.97
N VAL A 367 2.25 19.12 15.05
CA VAL A 367 3.49 18.38 15.34
C VAL A 367 4.60 19.39 15.16
N GLU A 368 4.80 20.20 16.21
CA GLU A 368 6.04 20.95 16.37
C GLU A 368 7.17 19.91 16.38
N LEU A 369 7.80 19.77 15.21
CA LEU A 369 9.23 19.52 15.06
C LEU A 369 10.08 20.68 15.65
N ALA A 370 9.52 21.45 16.59
CA ALA A 370 10.07 22.64 17.22
C ALA A 370 9.81 22.57 18.74
N ASN A 371 10.49 21.63 19.40
CA ASN A 371 11.02 21.78 20.76
C ASN A 371 12.21 20.82 20.94
N ALA A 372 13.13 20.85 19.97
CA ALA A 372 14.50 20.34 20.10
C ALA A 372 15.54 21.47 19.95
N THR A 373 15.12 22.72 20.11
CA THR A 373 15.97 23.91 20.12
C THR A 373 15.44 24.82 21.21
N GLU A 374 16.32 25.16 22.16
CA GLU A 374 16.08 25.92 23.40
C GLU A 374 15.68 25.09 24.63
N ALA A 375 16.45 24.02 24.89
CA ALA A 375 16.87 23.72 26.24
C ALA A 375 18.40 23.60 26.23
N GLU A 376 19.09 24.66 26.67
CA GLU A 376 20.46 24.55 27.17
C GLU A 376 20.45 23.61 28.38
N SER A 377 20.68 22.33 28.15
CA SER A 377 21.26 21.44 29.16
C SER A 377 21.84 20.22 28.48
N GLU A 378 23.17 20.10 28.59
CA GLU A 378 23.97 18.92 28.31
C GLU A 378 23.29 17.64 28.80
N THR A 379 22.66 16.85 27.93
CA THR A 379 22.52 15.40 28.11
C THR A 379 22.28 14.71 26.77
N ASN A 380 22.98 13.58 26.62
CA ASN A 380 23.12 12.75 25.42
C ASN A 380 21.85 12.53 24.59
N GLY A 381 22.02 12.64 23.26
CA GLY A 381 21.01 12.35 22.27
C GLY A 381 20.40 10.95 22.41
N GLN A 382 19.13 10.91 22.80
CA GLN A 382 18.26 9.76 22.65
C GLN A 382 17.15 10.11 21.67
N VAL A 383 17.02 9.27 20.65
CA VAL A 383 15.89 9.26 19.71
C VAL A 383 14.61 8.94 20.51
N PRO A 384 13.48 9.63 20.28
CA PRO A 384 12.24 9.34 20.99
C PRO A 384 11.80 7.88 20.79
N THR A 385 11.37 7.23 21.87
CA THR A 385 10.87 5.85 21.90
C THR A 385 9.52 5.75 21.17
N GLN A 386 9.53 5.82 19.85
CA GLN A 386 8.37 5.52 19.01
C GLN A 386 8.32 4.02 18.67
N ILE A 387 7.11 3.53 18.42
CA ILE A 387 6.81 2.13 18.11
C ILE A 387 7.51 1.74 16.79
N GLN A 388 8.77 1.31 16.87
CA GLN A 388 9.46 0.70 15.74
C GLN A 388 8.90 -0.71 15.53
N LEU A 389 8.33 -0.94 14.35
CA LEU A 389 8.00 -2.29 13.91
C LEU A 389 9.31 -3.12 13.82
N PRO A 390 9.28 -4.44 14.09
CA PRO A 390 10.49 -5.29 14.10
C PRO A 390 11.33 -5.27 12.80
N ASP A 391 10.70 -4.91 11.68
CA ASP A 391 11.28 -4.83 10.33
C ASP A 391 11.49 -3.36 9.86
N SER A 392 11.41 -2.38 10.77
CA SER A 392 11.41 -0.97 10.42
C SER A 392 12.79 -0.46 10.00
N SER A 393 12.76 0.53 9.11
CA SER A 393 13.91 1.33 8.73
C SER A 393 14.60 1.95 9.95
N PRO A 394 15.93 2.13 9.94
CA PRO A 394 16.58 3.05 10.88
C PRO A 394 15.96 4.45 10.76
N LEU A 395 15.79 5.13 11.88
CA LEU A 395 15.34 6.53 11.90
C LEU A 395 16.57 7.43 11.90
N GLN A 396 16.57 8.42 11.00
CA GLN A 396 17.68 9.35 10.88
C GLN A 396 17.36 10.70 11.53
N PRO A 397 18.34 11.34 12.22
CA PRO A 397 18.16 12.70 12.71
C PRO A 397 18.06 13.68 11.54
N ARG A 398 17.40 14.81 11.76
CA ARG A 398 17.18 15.87 10.77
C ARG A 398 18.46 16.30 10.02
N SER A 399 19.60 16.33 10.69
CA SER A 399 20.90 16.69 10.10
C SER A 399 21.34 15.75 8.96
N VAL A 400 20.99 14.47 9.03
CA VAL A 400 21.26 13.50 7.96
C VAL A 400 20.40 13.85 6.74
N TRP A 401 19.11 14.10 6.91
CA TRP A 401 18.21 14.50 5.82
C TRP A 401 18.71 15.76 5.09
N GLU A 402 19.15 16.79 5.82
CA GLU A 402 19.72 18.01 5.23
C GLU A 402 21.03 17.73 4.47
N ARG A 403 21.92 16.89 5.02
CA ARG A 403 23.16 16.48 4.35
C ARG A 403 22.86 15.75 3.04
N GLU A 404 21.95 14.78 3.08
CA GLU A 404 21.55 14.01 1.89
C GLU A 404 20.89 14.94 0.86
N TYR A 405 20.06 15.90 1.30
CA TYR A 405 19.50 16.91 0.41
C TYR A 405 20.58 17.68 -0.37
N MET A 406 21.62 18.16 0.32
CA MET A 406 22.70 18.91 -0.31
C MET A 406 23.51 18.05 -1.29
N ASN A 407 23.81 16.80 -0.94
CA ASN A 407 24.48 15.86 -1.83
C ASN A 407 23.67 15.64 -3.12
N LEU A 408 22.36 15.41 -2.99
CA LEU A 408 21.49 15.21 -4.15
C LEU A 408 21.30 16.48 -4.98
N LYS A 409 21.35 17.66 -4.35
CA LYS A 409 21.32 18.93 -5.07
C LYS A 409 22.53 19.08 -5.98
N GLU A 410 23.74 18.78 -5.48
CA GLU A 410 24.97 18.77 -6.29
C GLU A 410 24.86 17.76 -7.45
N LEU A 411 24.35 16.56 -7.19
CA LEU A 411 24.14 15.56 -8.23
C LEU A 411 23.10 16.02 -9.27
N SER A 412 22.02 16.68 -8.87
CA SER A 412 21.01 17.22 -9.79
C SER A 412 21.56 18.36 -10.65
N ASP A 413 22.53 19.13 -10.16
CA ASP A 413 23.19 20.18 -10.94
C ASP A 413 24.09 19.58 -12.04
N ILE A 414 24.68 18.42 -11.78
CA ILE A 414 25.52 17.68 -12.75
C ILE A 414 24.66 16.86 -13.72
N GLU A 415 23.63 16.17 -13.22
CA GLU A 415 22.74 15.27 -13.95
C GLU A 415 21.27 15.77 -13.91
N PRO A 416 20.95 16.88 -14.61
CA PRO A 416 19.64 17.52 -14.51
C PRO A 416 18.49 16.68 -15.05
N THR A 417 18.75 15.62 -15.82
CA THR A 417 17.71 14.71 -16.33
C THR A 417 17.44 13.52 -15.41
N SER A 418 18.12 13.41 -14.27
CA SER A 418 17.89 12.33 -13.31
C SER A 418 16.57 12.50 -12.56
N ASP A 419 15.58 11.70 -12.95
CA ASP A 419 14.25 11.64 -12.35
C ASP A 419 14.30 11.07 -10.92
N TRP A 420 15.10 10.03 -10.68
CA TRP A 420 15.27 9.44 -9.35
C TRP A 420 15.92 10.40 -8.35
N CYS A 421 16.91 11.18 -8.79
CA CYS A 421 17.55 12.18 -7.94
C CYS A 421 16.53 13.23 -7.49
N LYS A 422 15.84 13.87 -8.44
CA LYS A 422 14.80 14.87 -8.16
C LYS A 422 13.65 14.32 -7.31
N LEU A 423 13.19 13.11 -7.60
CA LEU A 423 12.13 12.47 -6.81
C LEU A 423 12.58 12.19 -5.38
N THR A 424 13.84 11.78 -5.18
CA THR A 424 14.39 11.56 -3.83
C THR A 424 14.54 12.87 -3.07
N MET A 425 14.97 13.96 -3.73
CA MET A 425 14.94 15.31 -3.14
C MET A 425 13.54 15.71 -2.69
N VAL A 426 12.50 15.45 -3.49
CA VAL A 426 11.11 15.71 -3.12
C VAL A 426 10.70 14.92 -1.87
N TYR A 427 11.09 13.65 -1.73
CA TYR A 427 10.80 12.87 -0.52
C TYR A 427 11.51 13.42 0.71
N ILE A 428 12.76 13.88 0.57
CA ILE A 428 13.49 14.52 1.65
C ILE A 428 12.79 15.82 2.08
N LEU A 429 12.34 16.64 1.13
CA LEU A 429 11.57 17.85 1.40
C LEU A 429 10.20 17.54 2.05
N GLU A 430 9.55 16.42 1.71
CA GLU A 430 8.30 15.97 2.35
C GLU A 430 8.49 15.74 3.85
N GLU A 431 9.65 15.21 4.26
CA GLU A 431 9.97 14.88 5.66
C GLU A 431 10.54 16.07 6.43
N LEU A 432 11.41 16.87 5.80
CA LEU A 432 11.95 18.09 6.42
C LEU A 432 10.86 19.14 6.67
N ASP A 433 9.75 19.04 5.93
CA ASP A 433 8.63 19.98 5.90
C ASP A 433 9.08 21.44 5.75
N GLN A 434 10.14 21.62 4.96
CA GLN A 434 10.71 22.91 4.62
C GLN A 434 10.68 23.09 3.10
N ARG A 435 10.61 24.36 2.68
CA ARG A 435 10.75 24.77 1.26
C ARG A 435 9.74 24.07 0.32
N PRO A 436 8.42 24.14 0.60
CA PRO A 436 7.39 23.51 -0.24
C PRO A 436 7.39 24.02 -1.69
N ASP A 437 7.78 25.28 -1.89
CA ASP A 437 7.88 25.88 -3.23
C ASP A 437 9.00 25.22 -4.07
N GLU A 438 10.11 24.82 -3.44
CA GLU A 438 11.21 24.07 -4.09
C GLU A 438 10.73 22.67 -4.50
N ALA A 439 9.99 21.97 -3.62
CA ALA A 439 9.40 20.67 -3.93
C ALA A 439 8.39 20.75 -5.09
N VAL A 440 7.54 21.79 -5.11
CA VAL A 440 6.58 22.02 -6.21
C VAL A 440 7.30 22.27 -7.54
N ALA A 441 8.39 23.04 -7.54
CA ALA A 441 9.20 23.27 -8.74
C ALA A 441 9.80 21.96 -9.29
N LEU A 442 10.44 21.15 -8.43
CA LEU A 442 10.99 19.84 -8.79
C LEU A 442 9.93 18.90 -9.36
N LEU A 443 8.72 18.90 -8.78
CA LEU A 443 7.62 18.07 -9.27
C LEU A 443 7.12 18.50 -10.65
N ASN A 444 7.10 19.79 -10.95
CA ASN A 444 6.76 20.28 -12.28
C ASN A 444 7.82 19.88 -13.32
N GLU A 445 9.11 19.89 -12.96
CA GLU A 445 10.18 19.38 -13.82
C GLU A 445 10.05 17.87 -14.05
N LEU A 446 9.77 17.10 -12.99
CA LEU A 446 9.56 15.65 -13.07
C LEU A 446 8.41 15.27 -14.01
N MET A 447 7.34 16.06 -14.07
CA MET A 447 6.25 15.83 -15.02
C MET A 447 6.71 15.94 -16.49
N GLY A 448 7.73 16.76 -16.77
CA GLY A 448 8.36 16.86 -18.09
C GLY A 448 9.35 15.73 -18.37
N LEU A 449 10.12 15.32 -17.36
CA LEU A 449 11.12 14.25 -17.49
C LEU A 449 10.49 12.85 -17.58
N ASP A 450 9.40 12.61 -16.85
CA ASP A 450 8.62 11.38 -16.94
C ASP A 450 7.11 11.63 -17.07
N PRO A 451 6.63 11.79 -18.32
CA PRO A 451 5.21 11.97 -18.62
C PRO A 451 4.34 10.75 -18.25
N LEU A 452 4.90 9.54 -18.16
CA LEU A 452 4.12 8.33 -17.83
C LEU A 452 3.71 8.31 -16.36
N ARG A 453 4.49 8.97 -15.49
CA ARG A 453 4.19 9.15 -14.05
C ARG A 453 3.63 10.55 -13.73
N MET A 454 3.25 11.34 -14.73
CA MET A 454 2.74 12.72 -14.54
C MET A 454 1.67 12.83 -13.44
N HIS A 455 0.67 11.94 -13.44
CA HIS A 455 -0.41 11.98 -12.44
C HIS A 455 0.05 11.67 -11.02
N TYR A 456 1.08 10.82 -10.89
CA TYR A 456 1.70 10.56 -9.59
C TYR A 456 2.40 11.81 -9.04
N PHE A 457 3.08 12.57 -9.89
CA PHE A 457 3.72 13.83 -9.49
C PHE A 457 2.71 14.94 -9.19
N GLU A 458 1.60 15.03 -9.92
CA GLU A 458 0.50 15.95 -9.60
C GLU A 458 -0.07 15.68 -8.20
N ASP A 459 -0.23 14.40 -7.84
CA ASP A 459 -0.73 14.01 -6.52
C ASP A 459 0.26 14.36 -5.41
N LEU A 460 1.56 14.13 -5.61
CA LEU A 460 2.59 14.59 -4.68
C LEU A 460 2.60 16.12 -4.56
N ARG A 461 2.47 16.85 -5.68
CA ARG A 461 2.47 18.32 -5.70
C ARG A 461 1.30 18.87 -4.90
N SER A 462 0.13 18.24 -5.04
CA SER A 462 -1.07 18.58 -4.29
C SER A 462 -0.85 18.47 -2.78
N LYS A 463 -0.02 17.53 -2.29
CA LYS A 463 0.33 17.43 -0.86
C LYS A 463 1.07 18.68 -0.35
N PHE A 464 2.08 19.14 -1.07
CA PHE A 464 2.86 20.33 -0.66
C PHE A 464 2.01 21.60 -0.70
N ILE A 465 1.22 21.77 -1.77
CA ILE A 465 0.27 22.88 -1.88
C ILE A 465 -0.73 22.84 -0.73
N TRP A 466 -1.31 21.67 -0.45
CA TRP A 466 -2.28 21.49 0.62
C TRP A 466 -1.72 21.83 1.99
N ARG A 467 -0.52 21.34 2.34
CA ARG A 467 0.14 21.69 3.61
C ARG A 467 0.32 23.20 3.77
N LYS A 468 0.75 23.88 2.70
CA LYS A 468 0.88 25.35 2.69
C LYS A 468 -0.45 26.05 2.96
N LEU A 469 -1.54 25.57 2.36
CA LEU A 469 -2.89 26.09 2.59
C LEU A 469 -3.36 25.87 4.04
N MET A 470 -3.16 24.67 4.59
CA MET A 470 -3.57 24.34 5.96
C MET A 470 -2.74 25.06 7.02
N ALA A 471 -1.43 25.22 6.81
CA ALA A 471 -0.56 25.97 7.72
C ALA A 471 -0.97 27.45 7.83
N ASN A 472 -1.41 28.04 6.72
CA ASN A 472 -1.92 29.42 6.72
C ASN A 472 -3.26 29.55 7.46
N MET A 473 -4.12 28.53 7.42
CA MET A 473 -5.35 28.49 8.22
C MET A 473 -5.04 28.51 9.72
N SER A 474 -4.12 27.66 10.18
CA SER A 474 -3.71 27.59 11.60
C SER A 474 -3.14 28.91 12.14
N LYS A 475 -2.41 29.66 11.31
CA LYS A 475 -1.86 30.97 11.69
C LYS A 475 -2.95 32.03 11.83
N ASN A 476 -4.01 31.94 11.04
CA ASN A 476 -5.13 32.88 11.09
C ASN A 476 -6.09 32.61 12.26
N SER A 477 -6.10 31.38 12.82
CA SER A 477 -6.90 30.99 13.98
C SER A 477 -6.19 31.18 15.33
N ALA A 478 -4.96 31.69 15.36
CA ALA A 478 -4.19 31.95 16.59
C ALA A 478 -4.61 33.23 17.35
N GLY A 479 -5.65 33.93 16.89
CA GLY A 479 -6.39 34.89 17.71
C GLY A 479 -7.56 34.15 18.36
N GLU A 480 -7.58 34.11 19.70
CA GLU A 480 -8.60 33.47 20.57
C GLU A 480 -9.93 33.17 19.88
N ALA A 481 -10.04 31.96 19.31
CA ALA A 481 -11.31 31.46 18.84
C ALA A 481 -12.12 31.03 20.07
N THR A 482 -13.21 31.75 20.34
CA THR A 482 -14.14 31.43 21.44
C THR A 482 -15.22 30.48 20.94
N VAL A 483 -15.92 29.81 21.85
CA VAL A 483 -17.00 28.84 21.57
C VAL A 483 -18.14 29.41 20.67
N ALA A 484 -18.19 30.72 20.44
CA ALA A 484 -19.07 31.35 19.45
C ALA A 484 -18.61 31.16 17.98
N ASP A 485 -17.35 30.80 17.74
CA ASP A 485 -16.74 30.60 16.42
C ASP A 485 -17.10 29.26 15.76
N ASN A 486 -17.86 28.41 16.46
CA ASN A 486 -18.50 27.23 15.85
C ASN A 486 -19.60 27.58 14.82
N GLN A 487 -19.99 28.86 14.71
CA GLN A 487 -20.76 29.38 13.57
C GLN A 487 -19.87 29.94 12.44
N ALA A 488 -18.58 30.19 12.70
CA ALA A 488 -17.62 30.78 11.77
C ALA A 488 -16.81 29.74 10.96
N ALA A 489 -16.65 28.50 11.44
CA ALA A 489 -16.04 27.39 10.68
C ALA A 489 -16.96 26.83 9.57
N THR A 490 -17.76 27.67 8.92
CA THR A 490 -18.80 27.23 8.00
C THR A 490 -18.33 27.12 6.56
N HIS A 491 -17.21 27.75 6.18
CA HIS A 491 -16.79 27.87 4.78
C HIS A 491 -15.31 27.52 4.59
N ALA A 492 -15.03 26.54 3.73
CA ALA A 492 -13.70 26.22 3.23
C ALA A 492 -13.67 26.43 1.71
N ALA A 493 -12.85 27.36 1.23
CA ALA A 493 -12.76 27.67 -0.18
C ALA A 493 -11.30 27.59 -0.66
N TYR A 494 -11.02 26.64 -1.54
CA TYR A 494 -9.72 26.44 -2.16
C TYR A 494 -9.84 26.34 -3.70
N PRO A 495 -10.43 27.34 -4.36
CA PRO A 495 -10.50 27.33 -5.82
C PRO A 495 -9.13 27.65 -6.44
N ASN A 496 -8.89 27.16 -7.66
CA ASN A 496 -7.71 27.53 -8.45
C ASN A 496 -6.36 27.25 -7.76
N GLN A 497 -6.24 26.08 -7.13
CA GLN A 497 -5.04 25.65 -6.42
C GLN A 497 -4.24 24.59 -7.19
N ASN A 498 -4.70 24.19 -8.38
CA ASN A 498 -4.07 23.16 -9.20
C ASN A 498 -3.93 21.80 -8.49
N LEU A 499 -4.91 21.45 -7.65
CA LEU A 499 -4.98 20.22 -6.89
C LEU A 499 -5.54 19.06 -7.74
N SER A 500 -4.84 17.93 -7.79
CA SER A 500 -5.31 16.67 -8.40
C SER A 500 -5.97 15.73 -7.39
N ILE A 501 -5.63 15.90 -6.12
CA ILE A 501 -6.23 15.23 -4.96
C ILE A 501 -6.49 16.24 -3.85
N ILE A 502 -7.33 15.86 -2.89
CA ILE A 502 -7.42 16.53 -1.59
C ILE A 502 -6.67 15.66 -0.57
N PRO A 503 -5.41 16.01 -0.23
CA PRO A 503 -4.69 15.36 0.85
C PRO A 503 -5.43 15.57 2.17
N GLN A 504 -5.38 14.58 3.07
CA GLN A 504 -5.92 14.72 4.43
C GLN A 504 -7.35 15.33 4.47
N PRO A 505 -8.33 14.75 3.76
CA PRO A 505 -9.66 15.34 3.63
C PRO A 505 -10.45 15.41 4.96
N HIS A 506 -9.98 14.71 6.00
CA HIS A 506 -10.49 14.80 7.37
C HIS A 506 -10.41 16.23 7.94
N LEU A 507 -9.43 17.04 7.51
CA LEU A 507 -9.30 18.44 7.93
C LEU A 507 -10.48 19.30 7.49
N LEU A 508 -11.24 18.85 6.48
CA LEU A 508 -12.45 19.54 6.03
C LEU A 508 -13.75 18.92 6.57
N ALA A 509 -13.69 17.90 7.43
CA ALA A 509 -14.84 17.08 7.80
C ALA A 509 -16.04 17.86 8.35
N ILE A 510 -15.77 18.97 9.06
CA ILE A 510 -16.77 19.75 9.80
C ILE A 510 -17.27 20.99 9.06
N HIS A 511 -16.74 21.30 7.86
CA HIS A 511 -17.15 22.49 7.13
C HIS A 511 -18.51 22.29 6.46
N SER A 512 -19.41 23.25 6.62
CA SER A 512 -20.76 23.17 6.03
C SER A 512 -20.82 23.62 4.57
N ILE A 513 -19.85 24.42 4.12
CA ILE A 513 -19.74 24.92 2.75
C ILE A 513 -18.31 24.69 2.30
N ILE A 514 -18.13 23.91 1.23
CA ILE A 514 -16.82 23.58 0.68
C ILE A 514 -16.80 23.95 -0.81
N ASN A 515 -15.84 24.77 -1.22
CA ASN A 515 -15.59 25.10 -2.62
C ASN A 515 -14.18 24.65 -3.04
N LEU A 516 -14.14 23.68 -3.95
CA LEU A 516 -12.92 23.11 -4.55
C LEU A 516 -12.90 23.30 -6.07
N SER A 517 -13.61 24.31 -6.58
CA SER A 517 -13.70 24.58 -8.02
C SER A 517 -12.37 24.98 -8.67
N GLN A 518 -12.26 24.90 -10.00
CA GLN A 518 -11.08 25.32 -10.76
C GLN A 518 -9.80 24.57 -10.34
N ASN A 519 -9.92 23.29 -10.04
CA ASN A 519 -8.78 22.42 -9.76
C ASN A 519 -8.66 21.36 -10.87
N ILE A 520 -7.80 20.35 -10.69
CA ILE A 520 -7.61 19.26 -11.65
C ILE A 520 -8.05 17.91 -11.07
N LEU A 521 -9.06 17.92 -10.18
CA LEU A 521 -9.58 16.74 -9.51
C LEU A 521 -10.25 15.80 -10.52
N ARG A 522 -9.88 14.52 -10.50
CA ARG A 522 -10.42 13.48 -11.42
C ARG A 522 -11.43 12.54 -10.76
N SER A 523 -11.37 12.43 -9.44
CA SER A 523 -12.26 11.63 -8.59
C SER A 523 -12.80 12.50 -7.48
N MET A 524 -13.98 12.17 -6.97
CA MET A 524 -14.57 12.81 -5.81
C MET A 524 -14.66 11.87 -4.59
N SER A 525 -13.96 10.74 -4.59
CA SER A 525 -13.98 9.76 -3.49
C SER A 525 -13.63 10.34 -2.11
N PHE A 526 -12.83 11.41 -2.07
CA PHE A 526 -12.45 12.13 -0.85
C PHE A 526 -13.64 12.78 -0.12
N VAL A 527 -14.75 13.08 -0.82
CA VAL A 527 -15.89 13.79 -0.22
C VAL A 527 -16.56 12.98 0.88
N ARG A 528 -16.36 11.65 0.94
CA ARG A 528 -16.84 10.80 2.05
C ARG A 528 -16.41 11.30 3.43
N ALA A 529 -15.34 12.10 3.50
CA ALA A 529 -14.86 12.71 4.72
C ALA A 529 -15.73 13.87 5.23
N PHE A 530 -16.52 14.53 4.38
CA PHE A 530 -17.15 15.83 4.65
C PHE A 530 -18.54 15.71 5.30
N ALA A 531 -18.64 15.02 6.43
CA ALA A 531 -19.92 14.65 7.05
C ALA A 531 -20.90 15.83 7.30
N PHE A 532 -20.39 17.05 7.47
CA PHE A 532 -21.19 18.25 7.78
C PHE A 532 -21.54 19.12 6.55
N VAL A 533 -21.05 18.77 5.36
CA VAL A 533 -21.20 19.62 4.17
C VAL A 533 -22.65 19.69 3.69
N LYS A 534 -23.14 20.92 3.53
CA LYS A 534 -24.45 21.27 2.97
C LYS A 534 -24.32 21.78 1.54
N VAL A 535 -23.28 22.56 1.25
CA VAL A 535 -23.02 23.13 -0.08
C VAL A 535 -21.63 22.70 -0.54
N LEU A 536 -21.56 21.99 -1.67
CA LEU A 536 -20.32 21.50 -2.24
C LEU A 536 -20.14 22.00 -3.68
N GLY A 537 -19.12 22.82 -3.89
CA GLY A 537 -18.71 23.31 -5.20
C GLY A 537 -17.50 22.54 -5.74
N LEU A 538 -17.66 21.91 -6.90
CA LEU A 538 -16.64 21.14 -7.62
C LEU A 538 -16.58 21.54 -9.10
N ASP A 539 -17.02 22.75 -9.43
CA ASP A 539 -17.02 23.29 -10.80
C ASP A 539 -15.60 23.32 -11.39
N ASP A 540 -15.47 23.26 -12.71
CA ASP A 540 -14.19 23.41 -13.42
C ASP A 540 -13.11 22.44 -12.92
N ASN A 541 -13.42 21.14 -12.94
CA ASN A 541 -12.51 20.06 -12.60
C ASN A 541 -12.48 19.01 -13.75
N ALA A 542 -11.82 17.88 -13.51
CA ALA A 542 -11.73 16.77 -14.46
C ALA A 542 -12.53 15.54 -14.01
N ILE A 543 -13.60 15.71 -13.21
CA ILE A 543 -14.36 14.62 -12.62
C ILE A 543 -15.18 13.92 -13.71
N GLU A 544 -15.05 12.60 -13.81
CA GLU A 544 -15.75 11.79 -14.81
C GLU A 544 -16.99 11.07 -14.24
N ARG A 545 -17.03 10.86 -12.91
CA ARG A 545 -18.09 10.11 -12.22
C ARG A 545 -18.38 10.68 -10.85
N ILE A 546 -19.66 10.61 -10.47
CA ILE A 546 -20.16 10.97 -9.16
C ILE A 546 -20.05 9.76 -8.22
N GLU A 547 -19.37 9.94 -7.10
CA GLU A 547 -19.16 8.90 -6.09
C GLU A 547 -18.99 9.49 -4.68
N GLY A 548 -19.17 8.67 -3.64
CA GLY A 548 -18.87 9.08 -2.26
C GLY A 548 -19.89 9.98 -1.58
N LEU A 549 -20.98 10.33 -2.25
CA LEU A 549 -22.06 11.14 -1.68
C LEU A 549 -22.78 10.46 -0.49
N GLY A 550 -22.70 9.13 -0.36
CA GLY A 550 -23.22 8.42 0.81
C GLY A 550 -22.58 8.79 2.16
N GLY A 551 -21.42 9.48 2.14
CA GLY A 551 -20.80 10.05 3.34
C GLY A 551 -21.33 11.44 3.74
N LEU A 552 -22.28 12.00 2.98
CA LEU A 552 -22.73 13.39 3.09
C LEU A 552 -24.22 13.47 3.51
N PRO A 553 -24.57 13.15 4.76
CA PRO A 553 -25.96 13.04 5.21
C PRO A 553 -26.74 14.36 5.24
N VAL A 554 -26.07 15.51 5.06
CA VAL A 554 -26.70 16.84 5.08
C VAL A 554 -26.47 17.65 3.81
N LEU A 555 -26.00 17.02 2.73
CA LEU A 555 -25.79 17.69 1.45
C LEU A 555 -27.11 18.17 0.86
N ASP A 556 -27.18 19.47 0.62
CA ASP A 556 -28.35 20.19 0.07
C ASP A 556 -28.08 20.68 -1.35
N SER A 557 -26.87 21.19 -1.61
CA SER A 557 -26.50 21.78 -2.90
C SER A 557 -25.16 21.24 -3.40
N LEU A 558 -25.15 20.73 -4.63
CA LEU A 558 -23.98 20.18 -5.30
C LEU A 558 -23.80 20.86 -6.67
N SER A 559 -22.64 21.47 -6.89
CA SER A 559 -22.27 22.04 -8.18
C SER A 559 -21.09 21.27 -8.77
N LEU A 560 -21.25 20.76 -9.99
CA LEU A 560 -20.30 19.97 -10.76
C LEU A 560 -20.16 20.51 -12.18
N LYS A 561 -20.36 21.81 -12.38
CA LYS A 561 -20.36 22.42 -13.72
C LYS A 561 -19.00 22.25 -14.40
N ARG A 562 -18.99 22.18 -15.73
CA ARG A 562 -17.77 22.12 -16.55
C ARG A 562 -16.78 21.05 -16.07
N ASN A 563 -17.29 19.83 -15.87
CA ASN A 563 -16.51 18.64 -15.57
C ASN A 563 -16.50 17.69 -16.79
N ARG A 564 -16.04 16.45 -16.62
CA ARG A 564 -15.90 15.44 -17.69
C ARG A 564 -16.91 14.30 -17.55
N ILE A 565 -18.10 14.57 -17.02
CA ILE A 565 -19.16 13.57 -16.90
C ILE A 565 -19.79 13.38 -18.28
N ARG A 566 -19.40 12.29 -18.96
CA ARG A 566 -19.78 12.06 -20.37
C ARG A 566 -21.06 11.27 -20.57
N ARG A 567 -21.38 10.36 -19.66
CA ARG A 567 -22.47 9.40 -19.81
C ARG A 567 -23.27 9.27 -18.52
N ARG A 568 -24.50 8.79 -18.63
CA ARG A 568 -25.42 8.58 -17.49
C ARG A 568 -24.85 7.66 -16.42
N GLU A 569 -23.99 6.71 -16.77
CA GLU A 569 -23.31 5.82 -15.81
C GLU A 569 -22.39 6.59 -14.85
N GLY A 570 -21.98 7.82 -15.22
CA GLY A 570 -21.25 8.73 -14.34
C GLY A 570 -22.13 9.43 -13.30
N LEU A 571 -23.46 9.34 -13.38
CA LEU A 571 -24.39 9.99 -12.47
C LEU A 571 -24.96 9.06 -11.38
N ILE A 572 -24.71 7.75 -11.46
CA ILE A 572 -25.31 6.73 -10.58
C ILE A 572 -25.12 7.05 -9.09
N GLY A 573 -23.97 7.60 -8.71
CA GLY A 573 -23.69 7.97 -7.32
C GLY A 573 -24.59 9.06 -6.73
N LEU A 574 -25.36 9.78 -7.56
CA LEU A 574 -26.40 10.71 -7.09
C LEU A 574 -27.46 10.00 -6.24
N GLY A 575 -27.75 8.72 -6.49
CA GLY A 575 -28.73 7.95 -5.72
C GLY A 575 -28.40 7.82 -4.23
N ASP A 576 -27.15 8.04 -3.84
CA ASP A 576 -26.75 8.06 -2.43
C ASP A 576 -27.13 9.38 -1.72
N ALA A 577 -27.34 10.46 -2.47
CA ALA A 577 -27.60 11.81 -1.96
C ALA A 577 -29.09 12.06 -1.73
N LYS A 578 -29.66 11.36 -0.74
CA LYS A 578 -31.12 11.31 -0.46
C LYS A 578 -31.81 12.64 -0.16
N ARG A 579 -31.05 13.68 0.13
CA ARG A 579 -31.53 15.00 0.56
C ARG A 579 -31.11 16.12 -0.38
N LEU A 580 -30.41 15.79 -1.46
CA LEU A 580 -29.94 16.78 -2.40
C LEU A 580 -31.14 17.54 -2.97
N TYR A 581 -31.10 18.86 -2.81
CA TYR A 581 -32.15 19.80 -3.20
C TYR A 581 -31.77 20.54 -4.49
N GLN A 582 -30.50 20.92 -4.62
CA GLN A 582 -29.97 21.61 -5.81
C GLN A 582 -28.80 20.84 -6.43
N LEU A 583 -28.85 20.70 -7.75
CA LEU A 583 -27.80 20.08 -8.53
C LEU A 583 -27.47 20.95 -9.75
N TYR A 584 -26.20 21.17 -10.00
CA TYR A 584 -25.74 21.89 -11.19
C TYR A 584 -24.74 21.03 -11.97
N LEU A 585 -25.06 20.68 -13.21
CA LEU A 585 -24.29 19.84 -14.13
C LEU A 585 -23.90 20.58 -15.42
N GLU A 586 -24.33 21.83 -15.61
CA GLU A 586 -24.06 22.63 -16.80
C GLU A 586 -22.62 22.49 -17.32
N GLY A 587 -22.46 22.30 -18.64
CA GLY A 587 -21.15 22.19 -19.27
C GLY A 587 -20.50 20.80 -19.17
N ASN A 588 -21.22 19.79 -18.69
CA ASN A 588 -20.83 18.38 -18.86
C ASN A 588 -21.43 17.80 -20.15
N GLU A 589 -20.71 16.89 -20.82
CA GLU A 589 -21.19 16.23 -22.05
C GLU A 589 -22.52 15.46 -21.84
N VAL A 590 -22.79 14.97 -20.62
CA VAL A 590 -24.04 14.28 -20.28
C VAL A 590 -25.29 15.17 -20.40
N CYS A 591 -25.14 16.49 -20.31
CA CYS A 591 -26.23 17.47 -20.45
C CYS A 591 -26.82 17.54 -21.87
N ASN A 592 -26.13 16.97 -22.86
CA ASN A 592 -26.64 16.89 -24.23
C ASN A 592 -27.74 15.81 -24.39
N SER A 593 -27.97 14.98 -23.37
CA SER A 593 -29.01 13.94 -23.40
C SER A 593 -30.39 14.51 -23.06
N THR A 594 -31.37 14.28 -23.92
CA THR A 594 -32.77 14.67 -23.70
C THR A 594 -33.44 13.91 -22.54
N GLU A 595 -32.88 12.77 -22.13
CA GLU A 595 -33.38 11.96 -21.02
C GLU A 595 -32.74 12.30 -19.67
N LEU A 596 -31.77 13.23 -19.64
CA LEU A 596 -31.01 13.56 -18.43
C LEU A 596 -31.94 13.88 -17.26
N PHE A 597 -32.94 14.73 -17.50
CA PHE A 597 -33.85 15.18 -16.47
C PHE A 597 -34.59 14.02 -15.78
N ALA A 598 -35.27 13.19 -16.59
CA ALA A 598 -36.03 12.05 -16.09
C ALA A 598 -35.12 11.06 -15.34
N TYR A 599 -33.90 10.86 -15.84
CA TYR A 599 -32.92 9.99 -15.21
C TYR A 599 -32.44 10.53 -13.85
N VAL A 600 -32.07 11.81 -13.77
CA VAL A 600 -31.64 12.47 -12.53
C VAL A 600 -32.76 12.50 -11.48
N LYS A 601 -33.98 12.85 -11.88
CA LYS A 601 -35.15 12.85 -10.97
C LYS A 601 -35.46 11.44 -10.46
N GLY A 602 -35.27 10.42 -11.30
CA GLY A 602 -35.39 9.01 -10.91
C GLY A 602 -34.35 8.56 -9.87
N LEU A 603 -33.13 9.08 -9.96
CA LEU A 603 -32.06 8.81 -8.97
C LEU A 603 -32.26 9.60 -7.67
N VAL A 604 -32.68 10.87 -7.78
CA VAL A 604 -32.82 11.79 -6.65
C VAL A 604 -34.22 12.41 -6.64
N PRO A 605 -35.23 11.72 -6.08
CA PRO A 605 -36.60 12.25 -6.03
C PRO A 605 -36.74 13.54 -5.22
N SER A 606 -35.81 13.80 -4.28
CA SER A 606 -35.78 15.01 -3.44
C SER A 606 -35.33 16.27 -4.17
N LEU A 607 -34.81 16.15 -5.40
CA LEU A 607 -34.25 17.28 -6.14
C LEU A 607 -35.34 18.27 -6.56
N HIS A 608 -35.12 19.56 -6.31
CA HIS A 608 -36.05 20.64 -6.66
C HIS A 608 -35.45 21.66 -7.63
N VAL A 609 -34.11 21.75 -7.70
CA VAL A 609 -33.40 22.63 -8.63
C VAL A 609 -32.38 21.82 -9.43
N LEU A 610 -32.48 21.86 -10.76
CA LEU A 610 -31.48 21.34 -11.68
C LEU A 610 -31.06 22.46 -12.64
N ASP A 611 -29.77 22.81 -12.65
CA ASP A 611 -29.23 23.83 -13.56
C ASP A 611 -30.04 25.14 -13.57
N TYR A 612 -30.33 25.66 -12.38
CA TYR A 612 -31.12 26.88 -12.12
C TYR A 612 -32.62 26.79 -12.44
N GLU A 613 -33.11 25.68 -12.99
CA GLU A 613 -34.52 25.42 -13.25
C GLU A 613 -35.19 24.66 -12.10
N ARG A 614 -36.47 24.96 -11.82
CA ARG A 614 -37.28 24.22 -10.85
C ARG A 614 -37.81 22.93 -11.47
N VAL A 615 -37.74 21.82 -10.72
CA VAL A 615 -37.97 20.46 -11.22
C VAL A 615 -38.79 19.54 -10.34
#